data_AF-A0A7G8WI26-F1
#
_entry.id   AF-A0A7G8WI26-F1
#
_cell.length_a   1.000
_cell.length_b   1.000
_cell.length_c   1.000
_cell.angle_alpha   90.00
_cell.angle_beta   90.00
_cell.angle_gamma   90.00
#
_symmetry.space_group_name_H-M   'P 1'
#
loop_
_entity.id
_entity.type
_entity.pdbx_description
1 polymer ?
#
loop_
_entity_poly.entity_id
_entity_poly.type
_entity_poly.pdbx_seq_one_letter_code
_entity_poly.pdbx_strand_id
1 'polypeptide(L)'
;MIIDLPSTTSSAINKKMIDMREKGGANAQGRVLTLVIITDEDSSEDPIAAANGASFEHPCRVIVVARGSRRGAARLDAQIRVGGDAGASEVIVLRLYGSLADHGAAVVIPLLLADAPVVAWWPGESPEIPADDPIGTLAQRRITDSAAGRRPIAALAGRRLTYQPGDTDLAWTRLTNWRGLLAAALDQPPHERITEATVAGASDSASADLLAGWLALQLKCPVKRIKVDRAGSGLRAVTLIRRSGEISLVRPEGVTATLSVTNQAPRQLTLPRRILRDCIAEELRRLDADEVYSEVLSKGLDLVARHAAAEAATVTRAPATVRARPAVRKAAAAAGITAPASKGTVAKPSSGRAPVARPAASRSVSEATSTPDPVLEGGTVAPPAEPTTAAVRKGAAVGKTAAVEKGAAVRKTAAVRKTAAVRKTAITRKGSTAQTTGTTKTAGKTTGKQPDPAAAPARAPSSRTKVPAATKPARPAKAVK
;
A
#
# COMPACT_ATOMS: atom_id res chain seq x y z
N MET A 1 -11.93 -1.58 22.74
CA MET A 1 -11.94 -2.65 23.76
C MET A 1 -11.58 -3.96 23.10
N ILE A 2 -10.76 -4.77 23.78
CA ILE A 2 -10.36 -6.12 23.36
C ILE A 2 -10.76 -7.09 24.47
N ILE A 3 -11.29 -8.25 24.10
CA ILE A 3 -11.69 -9.34 25.01
C ILE A 3 -11.15 -10.66 24.44
N ASP A 4 -10.26 -11.31 25.18
CA ASP A 4 -9.69 -12.60 24.82
C ASP A 4 -10.53 -13.77 25.38
N LEU A 5 -10.66 -14.82 24.58
CA LEU A 5 -11.41 -16.05 24.85
C LEU A 5 -10.52 -17.26 24.50
N PRO A 6 -9.54 -17.61 25.35
CA PRO A 6 -8.70 -18.80 25.13
C PRO A 6 -9.52 -20.09 25.29
N SER A 7 -9.18 -21.13 24.52
CA SER A 7 -9.79 -22.47 24.58
C SER A 7 -11.33 -22.46 24.51
N THR A 8 -11.86 -21.75 23.51
CA THR A 8 -13.28 -21.40 23.37
C THR A 8 -13.99 -22.18 22.26
N THR A 9 -15.27 -21.88 22.02
CA THR A 9 -16.08 -22.45 20.93
C THR A 9 -16.86 -21.35 20.20
N SER A 10 -17.26 -21.56 18.94
CA SER A 10 -18.07 -20.56 18.20
C SER A 10 -19.40 -20.23 18.91
N SER A 11 -19.98 -21.17 19.66
CA SER A 11 -21.15 -20.92 20.51
C SER A 11 -20.83 -19.95 21.67
N ALA A 12 -19.73 -20.18 22.39
CA ALA A 12 -19.29 -19.29 23.47
C ALA A 12 -18.90 -17.89 22.96
N ILE A 13 -18.28 -17.81 21.78
CA ILE A 13 -18.01 -16.53 21.09
C ILE A 13 -19.32 -15.82 20.76
N ASN A 14 -20.28 -16.49 20.09
CA ASN A 14 -21.54 -15.86 19.70
C ASN A 14 -22.36 -15.39 20.91
N LYS A 15 -22.42 -16.21 21.97
CA LYS A 15 -23.02 -15.78 23.25
C LYS A 15 -22.33 -14.52 23.79
N LYS A 16 -21.00 -14.46 23.76
CA LYS A 16 -20.25 -13.27 24.20
C LYS A 16 -20.55 -12.03 23.34
N MET A 17 -20.77 -12.18 22.04
CA MET A 17 -21.20 -11.07 21.16
C MET A 17 -22.59 -10.54 21.54
N ILE A 18 -23.54 -11.43 21.87
CA ILE A 18 -24.90 -11.07 22.30
C ILE A 18 -24.85 -10.32 23.64
N ASP A 19 -24.20 -10.91 24.63
CA ASP A 19 -23.87 -10.33 25.95
C ASP A 19 -23.35 -8.88 25.82
N MET A 20 -22.47 -8.62 24.85
CA MET A 20 -21.84 -7.32 24.63
C MET A 20 -22.76 -6.32 23.93
N ARG A 21 -23.61 -6.76 23.01
CA ARG A 21 -24.63 -5.91 22.35
C ARG A 21 -25.66 -5.41 23.36
N GLU A 22 -26.13 -6.29 24.24
CA GLU A 22 -27.08 -5.93 25.29
C GLU A 22 -26.48 -4.92 26.29
N LYS A 23 -25.26 -5.18 26.76
CA LYS A 23 -24.58 -4.36 27.78
C LYS A 23 -24.00 -3.05 27.24
N GLY A 24 -23.74 -2.96 25.93
CA GLY A 24 -23.21 -1.76 25.29
C GLY A 24 -24.24 -0.68 24.95
N GLY A 25 -25.53 -0.97 25.18
CA GLY A 25 -26.63 -0.22 24.56
C GLY A 25 -26.79 -0.59 23.08
N ALA A 26 -28.00 -0.46 22.55
CA ALA A 26 -28.37 -0.94 21.22
C ALA A 26 -27.84 -0.07 20.06
N ASN A 27 -26.51 0.06 19.96
CA ASN A 27 -25.82 0.56 18.77
C ASN A 27 -25.93 -0.47 17.63
N ALA A 28 -27.14 -0.60 17.09
CA ALA A 28 -27.45 -1.38 15.91
C ALA A 28 -26.93 -0.66 14.65
N GLN A 29 -25.60 -0.57 14.51
CA GLN A 29 -24.98 -0.32 13.21
C GLN A 29 -25.48 -1.39 12.24
N GLY A 30 -26.27 -0.97 11.24
CA GLY A 30 -26.78 -1.84 10.19
C GLY A 30 -25.62 -2.43 9.41
N ARG A 31 -25.45 -3.75 9.46
CA ARG A 31 -24.33 -4.45 8.82
C ARG A 31 -24.75 -4.84 7.42
N VAL A 32 -23.98 -4.39 6.43
CA VAL A 32 -24.27 -4.67 5.02
C VAL A 32 -23.58 -5.92 4.49
N LEU A 33 -22.58 -6.45 5.21
CA LEU A 33 -21.85 -7.68 4.86
C LEU A 33 -21.07 -8.29 6.03
N THR A 34 -20.60 -9.52 5.85
CA THR A 34 -19.58 -10.18 6.68
C THR A 34 -18.29 -10.37 5.88
N LEU A 35 -17.20 -9.75 6.30
CA LEU A 35 -15.88 -9.91 5.68
C LEU A 35 -15.08 -10.97 6.44
N VAL A 36 -14.79 -12.09 5.79
CA VAL A 36 -13.96 -13.18 6.32
C VAL A 36 -12.55 -13.05 5.73
N ILE A 37 -11.56 -12.84 6.60
CA ILE A 37 -10.14 -12.73 6.24
C ILE A 37 -9.45 -14.05 6.58
N ILE A 38 -8.78 -14.68 5.61
CA ILE A 38 -8.10 -15.97 5.79
C ILE A 38 -6.59 -15.75 5.66
N THR A 39 -5.85 -15.93 6.76
CA THR A 39 -4.41 -15.58 6.82
C THR A 39 -3.67 -16.44 7.85
N ASP A 40 -2.34 -16.41 7.84
CA ASP A 40 -1.52 -17.03 8.89
C ASP A 40 -1.50 -16.13 10.14
N GLU A 41 -1.35 -16.71 11.33
CA GLU A 41 -1.46 -15.98 12.62
C GLU A 41 -0.52 -14.77 12.72
N ASP A 42 0.74 -14.92 12.29
CA ASP A 42 1.74 -13.84 12.31
C ASP A 42 1.45 -12.70 11.31
N SER A 43 0.45 -12.86 10.43
CA SER A 43 0.13 -11.95 9.31
C SER A 43 -1.32 -11.43 9.36
N SER A 44 -1.90 -11.32 10.56
CA SER A 44 -3.31 -10.90 10.73
C SER A 44 -3.54 -9.39 10.88
N GLU A 45 -2.59 -8.64 11.45
CA GLU A 45 -2.85 -7.25 11.89
C GLU A 45 -2.97 -6.23 10.74
N ASP A 46 -2.14 -6.31 9.69
CA ASP A 46 -2.25 -5.41 8.53
C ASP A 46 -3.59 -5.60 7.76
N PRO A 47 -4.05 -6.84 7.51
CA PRO A 47 -5.40 -7.09 7.00
C PRO A 47 -6.52 -6.56 7.92
N ILE A 48 -6.41 -6.71 9.25
CA ILE A 48 -7.37 -6.14 10.21
C ILE A 48 -7.38 -4.61 10.11
N ALA A 49 -6.22 -3.96 10.04
CA ALA A 49 -6.13 -2.50 9.92
C ALA A 49 -6.75 -2.00 8.60
N ALA A 50 -6.57 -2.74 7.50
CA ALA A 50 -7.19 -2.44 6.21
C ALA A 50 -8.72 -2.60 6.25
N ALA A 51 -9.22 -3.69 6.84
CA ALA A 51 -10.65 -3.96 7.01
C ALA A 51 -11.32 -2.94 7.95
N ASN A 52 -10.72 -2.64 9.11
CA ASN A 52 -11.17 -1.58 10.01
C ASN A 52 -11.24 -0.23 9.29
N GLY A 53 -10.28 0.09 8.43
CA GLY A 53 -10.29 1.30 7.63
C GLY A 53 -11.36 1.33 6.54
N ALA A 54 -11.71 0.19 5.94
CA ALA A 54 -12.79 0.06 4.97
C ALA A 54 -14.19 0.07 5.62
N SER A 55 -14.30 -0.36 6.88
CA SER A 55 -15.58 -0.43 7.63
C SER A 55 -16.31 0.91 7.76
N PHE A 56 -15.58 2.04 7.68
CA PHE A 56 -16.15 3.38 7.70
C PHE A 56 -16.97 3.72 6.45
N GLU A 57 -16.71 3.05 5.32
CA GLU A 57 -17.55 3.12 4.11
C GLU A 57 -18.51 1.91 4.02
N HIS A 58 -18.10 0.75 4.52
CA HIS A 58 -18.85 -0.51 4.45
C HIS A 58 -19.02 -1.16 5.84
N PRO A 59 -20.02 -0.72 6.65
CA PRO A 59 -20.24 -1.26 8.00
C PRO A 59 -20.48 -2.77 7.98
N CYS A 60 -19.54 -3.53 8.53
CA CYS A 60 -19.50 -4.99 8.40
C CYS A 60 -19.11 -5.69 9.70
N ARG A 61 -19.39 -7.00 9.78
CA ARG A 61 -18.70 -7.88 10.74
C ARG A 61 -17.41 -8.39 10.08
N VAL A 62 -16.27 -8.22 10.75
CA VAL A 62 -14.98 -8.77 10.30
C VAL A 62 -14.70 -10.04 11.10
N ILE A 63 -14.45 -11.16 10.40
CA ILE A 63 -14.05 -12.43 11.00
C ILE A 63 -12.67 -12.78 10.44
N VAL A 64 -11.67 -12.98 11.29
CA VAL A 64 -10.32 -13.36 10.85
C VAL A 64 -10.07 -14.80 11.21
N VAL A 65 -9.84 -15.66 10.23
CA VAL A 65 -9.38 -17.04 10.39
C VAL A 65 -7.86 -17.01 10.33
N ALA A 66 -7.24 -16.83 11.49
CA ALA A 66 -5.81 -16.92 11.70
C ALA A 66 -5.41 -18.40 11.84
N ARG A 67 -4.75 -18.94 10.82
CA ARG A 67 -4.20 -20.29 10.81
C ARG A 67 -2.94 -20.31 11.69
N GLY A 68 -3.06 -20.93 12.86
CA GLY A 68 -1.95 -21.13 13.81
C GLY A 68 -1.17 -22.41 13.50
N SER A 69 -0.37 -22.89 14.46
CA SER A 69 0.40 -24.11 14.24
C SER A 69 -0.50 -25.35 14.15
N ARG A 70 -0.38 -26.09 13.03
CA ARG A 70 -1.04 -27.39 12.78
C ARG A 70 -0.60 -28.53 13.72
N ARG A 71 0.35 -28.27 14.63
CA ARG A 71 0.89 -29.24 15.59
C ARG A 71 0.26 -29.06 16.97
N GLY A 72 0.03 -30.18 17.66
CA GLY A 72 -0.60 -30.19 18.98
C GLY A 72 -2.11 -30.47 18.92
N ALA A 73 -2.80 -30.24 20.03
CA ALA A 73 -4.24 -30.48 20.15
C ALA A 73 -5.06 -29.49 19.31
N ALA A 74 -6.24 -29.93 18.86
CA ALA A 74 -7.24 -29.04 18.29
C ALA A 74 -7.67 -27.98 19.33
N ARG A 75 -7.43 -26.70 19.03
CA ARG A 75 -7.81 -25.59 19.91
C ARG A 75 -8.29 -24.41 19.08
N LEU A 76 -9.34 -23.75 19.56
CA LEU A 76 -9.75 -22.42 19.14
C LEU A 76 -9.44 -21.46 20.28
N ASP A 77 -8.63 -20.44 20.02
CA ASP A 77 -8.64 -19.21 20.83
C ASP A 77 -9.30 -18.11 20.01
N ALA A 78 -10.05 -17.22 20.65
CA ALA A 78 -10.64 -16.09 19.96
C ALA A 78 -10.37 -14.77 20.69
N GLN A 79 -10.45 -13.68 19.94
CA GLN A 79 -10.32 -12.32 20.46
C GLN A 79 -11.37 -11.44 19.79
N ILE A 80 -12.23 -10.83 20.60
CA ILE A 80 -13.27 -9.90 20.16
C ILE A 80 -12.75 -8.48 20.35
N ARG A 81 -12.71 -7.68 19.27
CA ARG A 81 -12.40 -6.25 19.30
C ARG A 81 -13.65 -5.45 18.94
N VAL A 82 -13.92 -4.39 19.71
CA VAL A 82 -15.08 -3.48 19.52
C VAL A 82 -14.68 -2.04 19.85
N GLY A 83 -15.25 -1.07 19.11
CA GLY A 83 -14.93 0.35 19.24
C GLY A 83 -13.62 0.69 18.51
N GLY A 84 -12.76 1.52 19.12
CA GLY A 84 -11.54 2.02 18.46
C GLY A 84 -10.60 0.94 17.89
N ASP A 85 -10.57 -0.26 18.47
CA ASP A 85 -9.76 -1.40 18.01
C ASP A 85 -10.38 -2.18 16.81
N ALA A 86 -11.57 -1.75 16.38
CA ALA A 86 -12.40 -2.38 15.34
C ALA A 86 -13.03 -1.38 14.34
N GLY A 87 -12.72 -0.08 14.43
CA GLY A 87 -13.29 0.94 13.55
C GLY A 87 -14.80 1.08 13.70
N ALA A 88 -15.54 0.89 12.60
CA ALA A 88 -17.00 0.82 12.56
C ALA A 88 -17.54 -0.63 12.47
N SER A 89 -16.73 -1.60 12.88
CA SER A 89 -17.03 -3.04 12.85
C SER A 89 -17.02 -3.69 14.24
N GLU A 90 -17.51 -4.93 14.30
CA GLU A 90 -17.02 -5.94 15.23
C GLU A 90 -15.89 -6.72 14.53
N VAL A 91 -14.73 -6.88 15.16
CA VAL A 91 -13.68 -7.80 14.67
C VAL A 91 -13.62 -9.02 15.59
N ILE A 92 -13.75 -10.20 15.01
CA ILE A 92 -13.61 -11.50 15.70
C ILE A 92 -12.38 -12.19 15.12
N VAL A 93 -11.26 -12.16 15.85
CA VAL A 93 -10.04 -12.89 15.45
C VAL A 93 -10.11 -14.30 16.02
N LEU A 94 -10.10 -15.31 15.16
CA LEU A 94 -10.16 -16.73 15.46
C LEU A 94 -8.78 -17.34 15.18
N ARG A 95 -8.12 -17.88 16.20
CA ARG A 95 -6.83 -18.57 16.11
C ARG A 95 -7.04 -20.07 16.20
N LEU A 96 -6.76 -20.79 15.12
CA LEU A 96 -7.07 -22.22 14.97
C LEU A 96 -5.77 -23.04 15.01
N TYR A 97 -5.67 -23.98 15.95
CA TYR A 97 -4.47 -24.81 16.20
C TYR A 97 -4.74 -26.30 16.05
N GLY A 98 -3.67 -27.09 15.88
CA GLY A 98 -3.76 -28.53 15.68
C GLY A 98 -4.51 -28.86 14.38
N SER A 99 -5.32 -29.91 14.39
CA SER A 99 -6.20 -30.24 13.25
C SER A 99 -7.27 -29.19 12.97
N LEU A 100 -7.63 -28.33 13.93
CA LEU A 100 -8.64 -27.28 13.71
C LEU A 100 -8.17 -26.24 12.67
N ALA A 101 -6.86 -26.07 12.48
CA ALA A 101 -6.28 -25.10 11.54
C ALA A 101 -6.79 -25.25 10.08
N ASP A 102 -7.23 -26.45 9.69
CA ASP A 102 -7.79 -26.74 8.36
C ASP A 102 -9.34 -26.69 8.31
N HIS A 103 -10.02 -26.52 9.44
CA HIS A 103 -11.48 -26.53 9.56
C HIS A 103 -12.10 -25.13 9.72
N GLY A 104 -11.49 -24.10 9.11
CA GLY A 104 -11.89 -22.69 9.25
C GLY A 104 -13.39 -22.43 9.03
N ALA A 105 -13.98 -23.00 7.96
CA ALA A 105 -15.39 -22.81 7.64
C ALA A 105 -16.35 -23.27 8.77
N ALA A 106 -16.08 -24.40 9.41
CA ALA A 106 -16.90 -24.92 10.50
C ALA A 106 -16.89 -24.01 11.73
N VAL A 107 -15.80 -23.27 11.95
CA VAL A 107 -15.69 -22.27 13.03
C VAL A 107 -16.41 -20.97 12.65
N VAL A 108 -16.36 -20.58 11.37
CA VAL A 108 -16.94 -19.33 10.81
C VAL A 108 -18.46 -19.40 10.69
N ILE A 109 -19.04 -20.51 10.21
CA ILE A 109 -20.48 -20.62 9.91
C ILE A 109 -21.39 -20.14 11.07
N PRO A 110 -21.18 -20.54 12.34
CA PRO A 110 -22.02 -20.06 13.47
C PRO A 110 -21.82 -18.59 13.87
N LEU A 111 -20.93 -17.86 13.19
CA LEU A 111 -20.60 -16.45 13.43
C LEU A 111 -20.98 -15.53 12.26
N LEU A 112 -21.45 -16.11 11.15
CA LEU A 112 -22.03 -15.37 10.02
C LEU A 112 -23.32 -14.64 10.45
N LEU A 113 -23.75 -13.71 9.60
CA LEU A 113 -25.04 -13.03 9.72
C LEU A 113 -25.98 -13.65 8.67
N ALA A 114 -27.16 -14.12 9.07
CA ALA A 114 -28.04 -14.92 8.21
C ALA A 114 -28.40 -14.23 6.88
N ASP A 115 -28.68 -12.93 6.94
CA ASP A 115 -29.23 -12.15 5.82
C ASP A 115 -28.20 -11.22 5.16
N ALA A 116 -26.91 -11.30 5.52
CA ALA A 116 -25.87 -10.41 4.98
C ALA A 116 -24.87 -11.18 4.10
N PRO A 117 -24.49 -10.66 2.92
CA PRO A 117 -23.53 -11.32 2.03
C PRO A 117 -22.17 -11.50 2.71
N VAL A 118 -21.49 -12.57 2.33
CA VAL A 118 -20.18 -12.98 2.82
C VAL A 118 -19.14 -12.68 1.76
N VAL A 119 -18.07 -12.00 2.17
CA VAL A 119 -16.91 -11.70 1.34
C VAL A 119 -15.73 -12.47 1.93
N ALA A 120 -15.14 -13.39 1.16
CA ALA A 120 -13.92 -14.08 1.55
C ALA A 120 -12.69 -13.33 1.00
N TRP A 121 -11.66 -13.13 1.81
CA TRP A 121 -10.45 -12.42 1.41
C TRP A 121 -9.17 -13.14 1.88
N TRP A 122 -8.30 -13.45 0.92
CA TRP A 122 -6.94 -13.91 1.14
C TRP A 122 -5.95 -12.76 0.85
N PRO A 123 -5.29 -12.18 1.87
CA PRO A 123 -4.39 -11.03 1.73
C PRO A 123 -2.98 -11.38 1.21
N GLY A 124 -2.71 -12.65 0.90
CA GLY A 124 -1.41 -13.16 0.47
C GLY A 124 -1.57 -14.44 -0.34
N GLU A 125 -0.96 -15.54 0.13
CA GLU A 125 -1.21 -16.86 -0.47
C GLU A 125 -2.69 -17.23 -0.38
N SER A 126 -3.22 -17.78 -1.48
CA SER A 126 -4.65 -18.10 -1.63
C SER A 126 -4.82 -19.49 -2.25
N PRO A 127 -5.99 -20.14 -2.08
CA PRO A 127 -6.32 -21.42 -2.70
C PRO A 127 -6.14 -21.39 -4.23
N GLU A 128 -5.85 -22.53 -4.83
CA GLU A 128 -5.71 -22.67 -6.30
C GLU A 128 -7.02 -22.33 -7.03
N ILE A 129 -8.15 -22.71 -6.45
CA ILE A 129 -9.50 -22.32 -6.87
C ILE A 129 -10.19 -21.67 -5.66
N PRO A 130 -10.32 -20.33 -5.59
CA PRO A 130 -10.90 -19.65 -4.43
C PRO A 130 -12.36 -20.05 -4.15
N ALA A 131 -13.13 -20.37 -5.18
CA ALA A 131 -14.52 -20.81 -5.06
C ALA A 131 -14.68 -22.19 -4.41
N ASP A 132 -13.67 -23.05 -4.49
CA ASP A 132 -13.71 -24.43 -3.98
C ASP A 132 -13.18 -24.54 -2.53
N ASP A 133 -12.56 -23.49 -1.98
CA ASP A 133 -12.19 -23.43 -0.56
C ASP A 133 -13.46 -23.44 0.32
N PRO A 134 -13.52 -24.20 1.43
CA PRO A 134 -14.71 -24.28 2.28
C PRO A 134 -15.23 -22.95 2.87
N ILE A 135 -14.44 -21.87 2.86
CA ILE A 135 -14.89 -20.50 3.19
C ILE A 135 -15.31 -19.75 1.90
N GLY A 136 -14.66 -20.02 0.77
CA GLY A 136 -15.01 -19.45 -0.53
C GLY A 136 -16.38 -19.90 -1.04
N THR A 137 -16.76 -21.16 -0.83
CA THR A 137 -18.10 -21.69 -1.16
C THR A 137 -19.24 -20.95 -0.43
N LEU A 138 -18.94 -20.32 0.71
CA LEU A 138 -19.89 -19.52 1.49
C LEU A 138 -20.01 -18.06 0.99
N ALA A 139 -19.10 -17.61 0.12
CA ALA A 139 -18.89 -16.21 -0.20
C ALA A 139 -19.29 -15.83 -1.63
N GLN A 140 -20.13 -14.80 -1.76
CA GLN A 140 -20.54 -14.25 -3.06
C GLN A 140 -19.37 -13.53 -3.76
N ARG A 141 -18.50 -12.86 -3.00
CA ARG A 141 -17.30 -12.15 -3.49
C ARG A 141 -16.05 -12.77 -2.86
N ARG A 142 -15.06 -13.10 -3.69
CA ARG A 142 -13.81 -13.80 -3.29
C ARG A 142 -12.59 -13.03 -3.75
N ILE A 143 -11.96 -12.34 -2.80
CA ILE A 143 -10.85 -11.42 -3.00
C ILE A 143 -9.52 -12.13 -2.80
N THR A 144 -8.63 -12.07 -3.78
CA THR A 144 -7.25 -12.60 -3.70
C THR A 144 -6.23 -11.49 -3.92
N ASP A 145 -4.95 -11.73 -3.61
CA ASP A 145 -3.89 -10.75 -3.85
C ASP A 145 -2.63 -11.40 -4.45
N SER A 146 -2.66 -11.65 -5.76
CA SER A 146 -1.54 -12.17 -6.53
C SER A 146 -0.26 -11.37 -6.31
N ALA A 147 -0.34 -10.05 -6.11
CA ALA A 147 0.82 -9.19 -5.88
C ALA A 147 1.46 -9.36 -4.48
N ALA A 148 0.76 -10.00 -3.53
CA ALA A 148 1.27 -10.32 -2.19
C ALA A 148 1.72 -11.80 -2.06
N GLY A 149 1.37 -12.68 -2.99
CA GLY A 149 1.85 -14.07 -3.03
C GLY A 149 3.34 -14.18 -3.40
N ARG A 150 4.01 -15.28 -3.02
CA ARG A 150 5.46 -15.50 -3.22
C ARG A 150 5.90 -15.54 -4.69
N ARG A 151 4.97 -15.75 -5.63
CA ARG A 151 5.22 -15.85 -7.08
C ARG A 151 4.10 -15.14 -7.86
N PRO A 152 4.03 -13.81 -7.90
CA PRO A 152 2.84 -13.08 -8.40
C PRO A 152 2.40 -13.44 -9.82
N ILE A 153 3.35 -13.60 -10.75
CA ILE A 153 3.05 -13.99 -12.14
C ILE A 153 2.45 -15.40 -12.23
N ALA A 154 2.90 -16.33 -11.37
CA ALA A 154 2.35 -17.68 -11.31
C ALA A 154 0.97 -17.70 -10.62
N ALA A 155 0.77 -16.86 -9.59
CA ALA A 155 -0.54 -16.69 -8.96
C ALA A 155 -1.57 -16.12 -9.96
N LEU A 156 -1.22 -15.07 -10.71
CA LEU A 156 -2.05 -14.51 -11.77
C LEU A 156 -2.35 -15.52 -12.89
N ALA A 157 -1.36 -16.30 -13.32
CA ALA A 157 -1.56 -17.38 -14.29
C ALA A 157 -2.53 -18.46 -13.75
N GLY A 158 -2.45 -18.77 -12.45
CA GLY A 158 -3.43 -19.60 -11.76
C GLY A 158 -4.83 -18.99 -11.78
N ARG A 159 -4.99 -17.72 -11.35
CA ARG A 159 -6.29 -17.00 -11.40
C ARG A 159 -6.93 -17.05 -12.79
N ARG A 160 -6.13 -16.90 -13.86
CA ARG A 160 -6.63 -17.01 -15.24
C ARG A 160 -7.22 -18.39 -15.55
N LEU A 161 -6.64 -19.47 -15.04
CA LEU A 161 -7.07 -20.84 -15.31
C LEU A 161 -8.25 -21.29 -14.43
N THR A 162 -8.40 -20.71 -13.24
CA THR A 162 -9.35 -21.16 -12.21
C THR A 162 -10.45 -20.17 -11.86
N TYR A 163 -10.56 -19.05 -12.60
CA TYR A 163 -11.55 -17.99 -12.40
C TYR A 163 -13.00 -18.53 -12.37
N GLN A 164 -13.73 -18.18 -11.32
CA GLN A 164 -15.19 -18.31 -11.25
C GLN A 164 -15.87 -16.95 -11.00
N PRO A 165 -17.11 -16.73 -11.48
CA PRO A 165 -17.85 -15.49 -11.23
C PRO A 165 -17.92 -15.13 -9.74
N GLY A 166 -17.57 -13.89 -9.40
CA GLY A 166 -17.39 -13.42 -8.02
C GLY A 166 -15.93 -13.43 -7.52
N ASP A 167 -15.00 -14.02 -8.27
CA ASP A 167 -13.55 -13.89 -8.01
C ASP A 167 -13.03 -12.50 -8.43
N THR A 168 -12.07 -11.98 -7.66
CA THR A 168 -11.34 -10.73 -7.93
C THR A 168 -9.92 -10.81 -7.37
N ASP A 169 -9.01 -9.97 -7.86
CA ASP A 169 -7.63 -9.90 -7.38
C ASP A 169 -7.19 -8.44 -7.18
N LEU A 170 -6.60 -8.12 -6.03
CA LEU A 170 -6.21 -6.74 -5.69
C LEU A 170 -5.11 -6.19 -6.61
N ALA A 171 -4.42 -7.00 -7.42
CA ALA A 171 -3.58 -6.50 -8.50
C ALA A 171 -4.37 -5.76 -9.58
N TRP A 172 -5.66 -6.07 -9.77
CA TRP A 172 -6.59 -5.37 -10.65
C TRP A 172 -7.10 -4.06 -10.02
N THR A 173 -7.58 -4.10 -8.77
CA THR A 173 -8.08 -2.91 -8.04
C THR A 173 -7.05 -1.78 -7.98
N ARG A 174 -5.77 -2.13 -7.79
CA ARG A 174 -4.64 -1.18 -7.78
C ARG A 174 -4.47 -0.40 -9.11
N LEU A 175 -5.10 -0.84 -10.19
CA LEU A 175 -5.08 -0.16 -11.49
C LEU A 175 -6.18 0.88 -11.67
N THR A 176 -7.19 0.98 -10.81
CA THR A 176 -8.36 1.86 -11.06
C THR A 176 -7.97 3.31 -11.34
N ASN A 177 -7.02 3.88 -10.59
CA ASN A 177 -6.51 5.24 -10.84
C ASN A 177 -5.70 5.34 -12.16
N TRP A 178 -5.02 4.26 -12.57
CA TRP A 178 -4.31 4.23 -13.87
C TRP A 178 -5.30 4.11 -15.04
N ARG A 179 -6.29 3.21 -14.94
CA ARG A 179 -7.37 3.04 -15.92
C ARG A 179 -8.13 4.35 -16.14
N GLY A 180 -8.53 5.01 -15.04
CA GLY A 180 -9.22 6.29 -15.08
C GLY A 180 -8.40 7.44 -15.71
N LEU A 181 -7.11 7.57 -15.38
CA LEU A 181 -6.26 8.59 -15.98
C LEU A 181 -5.96 8.33 -17.47
N LEU A 182 -5.86 7.07 -17.87
CA LEU A 182 -5.67 6.70 -19.29
C LEU A 182 -6.93 6.93 -20.11
N ALA A 183 -8.11 6.56 -19.59
CA ALA A 183 -9.41 6.87 -20.22
C ALA A 183 -9.58 8.39 -20.39
N ALA A 184 -9.42 9.16 -19.30
CA ALA A 184 -9.55 10.62 -19.32
C ALA A 184 -8.51 11.34 -20.21
N ALA A 185 -7.43 10.67 -20.63
CA ALA A 185 -6.47 11.18 -21.62
C ALA A 185 -6.89 10.90 -23.08
N LEU A 186 -7.70 9.86 -23.31
CA LEU A 186 -8.30 9.50 -24.60
C LEU A 186 -9.64 10.20 -24.85
N ASP A 187 -10.36 10.54 -23.78
CA ASP A 187 -11.54 11.42 -23.77
C ASP A 187 -11.21 12.88 -24.13
N GLN A 188 -10.00 13.16 -24.63
CA GLN A 188 -9.55 14.47 -25.09
C GLN A 188 -9.27 14.45 -26.61
N PRO A 189 -9.57 15.54 -27.33
CA PRO A 189 -9.25 15.67 -28.74
C PRO A 189 -7.77 15.37 -29.07
N PRO A 190 -7.45 14.88 -30.28
CA PRO A 190 -8.34 14.66 -31.43
C PRO A 190 -9.12 13.32 -31.47
N HIS A 191 -9.25 12.57 -30.37
CA HIS A 191 -9.98 11.28 -30.30
C HIS A 191 -9.55 10.21 -31.35
N GLU A 192 -8.32 10.29 -31.86
CA GLU A 192 -7.78 9.31 -32.80
C GLU A 192 -7.61 7.92 -32.15
N ARG A 193 -7.73 6.88 -32.97
CA ARG A 193 -7.43 5.50 -32.55
C ARG A 193 -5.95 5.38 -32.16
N ILE A 194 -5.68 4.66 -31.06
CA ILE A 194 -4.33 4.24 -30.69
C ILE A 194 -3.88 3.12 -31.63
N THR A 195 -2.67 3.25 -32.20
CA THR A 195 -2.07 2.29 -33.13
C THR A 195 -1.15 1.29 -32.43
N GLU A 196 -0.56 1.66 -31.30
CA GLU A 196 0.28 0.80 -30.45
C GLU A 196 0.21 1.29 -29.00
N ALA A 197 0.30 0.37 -28.03
CA ALA A 197 0.52 0.72 -26.63
C ALA A 197 1.72 -0.04 -26.03
N THR A 198 2.41 0.60 -25.09
CA THR A 198 3.50 0.01 -24.30
C THR A 198 3.20 0.17 -22.82
N VAL A 199 3.32 -0.91 -22.05
CA VAL A 199 3.17 -0.94 -20.58
C VAL A 199 4.49 -1.35 -19.95
N ALA A 200 5.06 -0.47 -19.13
CA ALA A 200 6.31 -0.68 -18.43
C ALA A 200 6.11 -0.80 -16.91
N GLY A 201 6.65 -1.86 -16.31
CA GLY A 201 6.64 -2.08 -14.87
C GLY A 201 7.54 -3.25 -14.46
N ALA A 202 7.63 -3.50 -13.15
CA ALA A 202 8.45 -4.56 -12.57
C ALA A 202 8.21 -5.93 -13.21
N SER A 203 9.25 -6.76 -13.24
CA SER A 203 9.23 -8.10 -13.87
C SER A 203 8.26 -9.10 -13.23
N ASP A 204 7.83 -8.81 -11.99
CA ASP A 204 6.89 -9.52 -11.15
C ASP A 204 5.50 -8.84 -11.05
N SER A 205 5.29 -7.69 -11.70
CA SER A 205 4.06 -6.92 -11.50
C SER A 205 2.85 -7.49 -12.26
N ALA A 206 2.06 -8.33 -11.58
CA ALA A 206 0.76 -8.81 -12.02
C ALA A 206 -0.16 -7.67 -12.51
N SER A 207 -0.17 -6.52 -11.81
CA SER A 207 -0.90 -5.31 -12.22
C SER A 207 -0.46 -4.78 -13.60
N ALA A 208 0.83 -4.80 -13.93
CA ALA A 208 1.30 -4.33 -15.24
C ALA A 208 0.93 -5.29 -16.38
N ASP A 209 0.84 -6.60 -16.09
CA ASP A 209 0.38 -7.61 -17.05
C ASP A 209 -1.14 -7.46 -17.28
N LEU A 210 -1.93 -7.32 -16.21
CA LEU A 210 -3.36 -7.03 -16.25
C LEU A 210 -3.69 -5.73 -17.01
N LEU A 211 -2.91 -4.65 -16.80
CA LEU A 211 -3.15 -3.40 -17.51
C LEU A 211 -2.83 -3.51 -19.01
N ALA A 212 -1.79 -4.27 -19.38
CA ALA A 212 -1.52 -4.57 -20.79
C ALA A 212 -2.66 -5.37 -21.44
N GLY A 213 -3.22 -6.35 -20.72
CA GLY A 213 -4.38 -7.12 -21.19
C GLY A 213 -5.64 -6.28 -21.36
N TRP A 214 -5.89 -5.33 -20.44
CA TRP A 214 -7.00 -4.37 -20.56
C TRP A 214 -6.84 -3.42 -21.74
N LEU A 215 -5.65 -2.84 -21.93
CA LEU A 215 -5.38 -1.97 -23.09
C LEU A 215 -5.53 -2.74 -24.41
N ALA A 216 -5.11 -4.01 -24.47
CA ALA A 216 -5.24 -4.84 -25.67
C ALA A 216 -6.71 -5.11 -26.04
N LEU A 217 -7.59 -5.31 -25.06
CA LEU A 217 -9.03 -5.48 -25.30
C LEU A 217 -9.73 -4.19 -25.72
N GLN A 218 -9.47 -3.09 -25.00
CA GLN A 218 -10.19 -1.84 -25.21
C GLN A 218 -9.74 -1.11 -26.48
N LEU A 219 -8.42 -1.07 -26.73
CA LEU A 219 -7.85 -0.35 -27.88
C LEU A 219 -7.77 -1.21 -29.15
N LYS A 220 -7.79 -2.53 -29.02
CA LYS A 220 -7.73 -3.51 -30.13
C LYS A 220 -6.51 -3.33 -31.04
N CYS A 221 -5.41 -2.87 -30.46
CA CYS A 221 -4.12 -2.63 -31.12
C CYS A 221 -3.02 -3.51 -30.48
N PRO A 222 -1.83 -3.62 -31.12
CA PRO A 222 -0.65 -4.23 -30.51
C PRO A 222 -0.31 -3.58 -29.17
N VAL A 223 -0.12 -4.41 -28.14
CA VAL A 223 0.27 -3.96 -26.79
C VAL A 223 1.51 -4.70 -26.33
N LYS A 224 2.58 -3.95 -26.05
CA LYS A 224 3.89 -4.46 -25.66
C LYS A 224 4.09 -4.33 -24.15
N ARG A 225 4.43 -5.44 -23.49
CA ARG A 225 4.72 -5.48 -22.06
C ARG A 225 6.23 -5.48 -21.81
N ILE A 226 6.77 -4.33 -21.42
CA ILE A 226 8.19 -4.16 -21.12
C ILE A 226 8.43 -4.37 -19.62
N LYS A 227 9.39 -5.22 -19.29
CA LYS A 227 9.85 -5.45 -17.90
C LYS A 227 10.98 -4.48 -17.59
N VAL A 228 10.77 -3.60 -16.61
CA VAL A 228 11.72 -2.57 -16.17
C VAL A 228 11.90 -2.63 -14.64
N ASP A 229 12.87 -1.88 -14.11
CA ASP A 229 13.16 -1.78 -12.67
C ASP A 229 13.46 -3.14 -11.97
N ARG A 230 13.49 -3.11 -10.64
CA ARG A 230 13.59 -4.32 -9.79
C ARG A 230 12.18 -4.83 -9.45
N ALA A 231 12.11 -6.09 -9.04
CA ALA A 231 10.92 -6.68 -8.41
C ALA A 231 10.34 -5.77 -7.32
N GLY A 232 9.01 -5.71 -7.20
CA GLY A 232 8.30 -4.84 -6.25
C GLY A 232 8.21 -3.35 -6.61
N SER A 233 8.79 -2.87 -7.73
CA SER A 233 8.56 -1.49 -8.19
C SER A 233 7.12 -1.26 -8.69
N GLY A 234 6.44 -2.32 -9.14
CA GLY A 234 5.08 -2.27 -9.65
C GLY A 234 4.98 -1.61 -11.03
N LEU A 235 3.85 -0.96 -11.31
CA LEU A 235 3.62 -0.25 -12.57
C LEU A 235 4.33 1.12 -12.59
N ARG A 236 5.12 1.35 -13.64
CA ARG A 236 6.07 2.47 -13.82
C ARG A 236 5.62 3.48 -14.88
N ALA A 237 5.21 3.01 -16.06
CA ALA A 237 4.76 3.87 -17.15
C ALA A 237 3.79 3.17 -18.11
N VAL A 238 2.99 3.97 -18.81
CA VAL A 238 2.22 3.57 -20.00
C VAL A 238 2.42 4.61 -21.10
N THR A 239 2.69 4.16 -22.31
CA THR A 239 2.82 4.96 -23.54
C THR A 239 1.76 4.47 -24.53
N LEU A 240 1.00 5.38 -25.14
CA LEU A 240 0.02 5.13 -26.18
C LEU A 240 0.40 5.96 -27.42
N ILE A 241 0.47 5.32 -28.59
CA ILE A 241 0.87 5.95 -29.85
C ILE A 241 -0.38 6.18 -30.72
N ARG A 242 -0.55 7.41 -31.25
CA ARG A 242 -1.56 7.76 -32.24
C ARG A 242 -0.97 8.64 -33.34
N ARG A 243 -1.71 8.91 -34.41
CA ARG A 243 -1.24 9.69 -35.57
C ARG A 243 -0.74 11.09 -35.20
N SER A 244 -1.41 11.76 -34.27
CA SER A 244 -1.03 13.07 -33.73
C SER A 244 0.14 13.06 -32.73
N GLY A 245 0.66 11.88 -32.36
CA GLY A 245 1.83 11.71 -31.50
C GLY A 245 1.61 10.76 -30.32
N GLU A 246 2.43 10.92 -29.29
CA GLU A 246 2.44 10.09 -28.10
C GLU A 246 1.58 10.68 -26.97
N ILE A 247 0.92 9.82 -26.22
CA ILE A 247 0.43 10.06 -24.86
C ILE A 247 1.24 9.17 -23.92
N SER A 248 1.95 9.74 -22.95
CA SER A 248 2.65 8.94 -21.92
C SER A 248 2.32 9.38 -20.50
N LEU A 249 1.99 8.39 -19.67
CA LEU A 249 1.74 8.52 -18.25
C LEU A 249 2.87 7.80 -17.50
N VAL A 250 3.81 8.57 -16.95
CA VAL A 250 5.01 8.06 -16.27
C VAL A 250 4.96 8.40 -14.79
N ARG A 251 4.99 7.39 -13.93
CA ARG A 251 5.13 7.56 -12.48
C ARG A 251 6.52 7.08 -12.06
N PRO A 252 7.54 7.95 -12.00
CA PRO A 252 8.92 7.52 -11.76
C PRO A 252 9.07 6.86 -10.39
N GLU A 253 8.84 7.60 -9.30
CA GLU A 253 8.82 7.05 -7.94
C GLU A 253 8.00 7.98 -7.02
N GLY A 254 7.49 7.45 -5.91
CA GLY A 254 6.61 8.20 -5.00
C GLY A 254 5.16 8.31 -5.49
N VAL A 255 4.56 9.49 -5.33
CA VAL A 255 3.11 9.72 -5.49
C VAL A 255 2.71 10.57 -6.70
N THR A 256 3.67 11.08 -7.46
CA THR A 256 3.41 11.96 -8.61
C THR A 256 3.67 11.23 -9.93
N ALA A 257 2.76 11.38 -10.88
CA ALA A 257 2.95 10.95 -12.26
C ALA A 257 2.91 12.16 -13.21
N THR A 258 3.72 12.09 -14.26
CA THR A 258 3.69 13.05 -15.38
C THR A 258 2.86 12.48 -16.51
N LEU A 259 1.83 13.21 -16.94
CA LEU A 259 1.08 12.97 -18.16
C LEU A 259 1.57 13.92 -19.26
N SER A 260 2.29 13.37 -20.23
CA SER A 260 2.75 14.06 -21.43
C SER A 260 1.83 13.72 -22.60
N VAL A 261 1.51 14.72 -23.42
CA VAL A 261 0.80 14.55 -24.70
C VAL A 261 1.53 15.40 -25.73
N THR A 262 1.80 14.86 -26.92
CA THR A 262 2.46 15.63 -28.00
C THR A 262 1.71 16.95 -28.27
N ASN A 263 2.47 18.03 -28.44
CA ASN A 263 1.99 19.42 -28.58
C ASN A 263 1.22 19.99 -27.37
N GLN A 264 1.32 19.38 -26.18
CA GLN A 264 0.80 19.94 -24.92
C GLN A 264 1.91 20.04 -23.86
N ALA A 265 1.75 20.94 -22.90
CA ALA A 265 2.66 21.02 -21.75
C ALA A 265 2.47 19.79 -20.83
N PRO A 266 3.55 19.11 -20.38
CA PRO A 266 3.44 17.97 -19.47
C PRO A 266 2.74 18.34 -18.14
N ARG A 267 1.73 17.57 -17.77
CA ARG A 267 0.91 17.78 -16.56
C ARG A 267 1.37 16.88 -15.43
N GLN A 268 1.59 17.43 -14.24
CA GLN A 268 1.86 16.63 -13.03
C GLN A 268 0.54 16.27 -12.33
N LEU A 269 0.38 15.00 -11.98
CA LEU A 269 -0.84 14.39 -11.45
C LEU A 269 -0.54 13.55 -10.20
N THR A 270 -1.47 13.51 -9.25
CA THR A 270 -1.35 12.69 -8.03
C THR A 270 -1.79 11.25 -8.32
N LEU A 271 -0.84 10.32 -8.39
CA LEU A 271 -1.05 8.90 -8.69
C LEU A 271 -0.32 7.99 -7.68
N PRO A 272 -0.66 8.05 -6.38
CA PRO A 272 -0.04 7.20 -5.35
C PRO A 272 -0.21 5.70 -5.67
N ARG A 273 0.64 4.86 -5.05
CA ARG A 273 0.30 3.42 -4.95
C ARG A 273 -0.94 3.30 -4.06
N ARG A 274 -2.00 2.65 -4.55
CA ARG A 274 -3.20 2.36 -3.76
C ARG A 274 -2.82 1.51 -2.55
N ILE A 275 -3.21 1.94 -1.35
CA ILE A 275 -2.98 1.21 -0.11
C ILE A 275 -4.06 0.13 0.07
N LEU A 276 -3.77 -0.88 0.92
CA LEU A 276 -4.62 -2.06 1.07
C LEU A 276 -6.07 -1.72 1.48
N ARG A 277 -6.23 -0.80 2.44
CA ARG A 277 -7.52 -0.22 2.85
C ARG A 277 -8.35 0.26 1.65
N ASP A 278 -7.73 1.06 0.78
CA ASP A 278 -8.44 1.68 -0.34
C ASP A 278 -8.80 0.65 -1.41
N CYS A 279 -8.03 -0.43 -1.53
CA CYS A 279 -8.38 -1.54 -2.43
C CYS A 279 -9.57 -2.32 -1.87
N ILE A 280 -9.55 -2.68 -0.58
CA ILE A 280 -10.65 -3.40 0.06
C ILE A 280 -11.94 -2.57 0.10
N ALA A 281 -11.87 -1.27 0.40
CA ALA A 281 -13.04 -0.39 0.29
C ALA A 281 -13.64 -0.42 -1.13
N GLU A 282 -12.81 -0.37 -2.18
CA GLU A 282 -13.31 -0.43 -3.56
C GLU A 282 -13.98 -1.78 -3.91
N GLU A 283 -13.39 -2.91 -3.48
CA GLU A 283 -13.98 -4.24 -3.70
C GLU A 283 -15.26 -4.51 -2.88
N LEU A 284 -15.48 -3.79 -1.78
CA LEU A 284 -16.71 -3.90 -0.97
C LEU A 284 -17.87 -3.03 -1.48
N ARG A 285 -17.63 -2.14 -2.46
CA ARG A 285 -18.69 -1.34 -3.11
C ARG A 285 -19.56 -2.15 -4.08
N ARG A 286 -19.02 -3.22 -4.67
CA ARG A 286 -19.68 -4.01 -5.72
C ARG A 286 -19.34 -5.50 -5.56
N LEU A 287 -20.32 -6.30 -5.17
CA LEU A 287 -20.13 -7.71 -4.77
C LEU A 287 -20.42 -8.72 -5.89
N ASP A 288 -21.11 -8.33 -6.96
CA ASP A 288 -21.30 -9.13 -8.16
C ASP A 288 -20.01 -9.25 -8.99
N ALA A 289 -20.00 -10.05 -10.06
CA ALA A 289 -18.79 -10.36 -10.81
C ALA A 289 -18.22 -9.14 -11.57
N ASP A 290 -16.89 -8.96 -11.54
CA ASP A 290 -16.24 -8.00 -12.45
C ASP A 290 -16.02 -8.67 -13.82
N GLU A 291 -16.96 -8.42 -14.74
CA GLU A 291 -16.93 -8.91 -16.12
C GLU A 291 -15.68 -8.41 -16.88
N VAL A 292 -15.22 -7.19 -16.61
CA VAL A 292 -14.04 -6.62 -17.29
C VAL A 292 -12.77 -7.31 -16.81
N TYR A 293 -12.66 -7.63 -15.52
CA TYR A 293 -11.59 -8.47 -14.98
C TYR A 293 -11.60 -9.87 -15.61
N SER A 294 -12.78 -10.50 -15.73
CA SER A 294 -12.96 -11.80 -16.39
C SER A 294 -12.49 -11.78 -17.85
N GLU A 295 -12.87 -10.76 -18.63
CA GLU A 295 -12.38 -10.59 -20.00
C GLU A 295 -10.86 -10.37 -20.05
N VAL A 296 -10.30 -9.55 -19.15
CA VAL A 296 -8.86 -9.28 -19.09
C VAL A 296 -8.06 -10.55 -18.80
N LEU A 297 -8.48 -11.37 -17.85
CA LEU A 297 -7.87 -12.67 -17.58
C LEU A 297 -7.96 -13.61 -18.79
N SER A 298 -9.18 -13.84 -19.28
CA SER A 298 -9.46 -14.90 -20.25
C SER A 298 -8.98 -14.57 -21.67
N LYS A 299 -9.18 -13.32 -22.11
CA LYS A 299 -8.92 -12.84 -23.48
C LYS A 299 -7.75 -11.86 -23.53
N GLY A 300 -7.70 -10.90 -22.61
CA GLY A 300 -6.77 -9.76 -22.67
C GLY A 300 -5.30 -10.14 -22.53
N LEU A 301 -4.95 -10.94 -21.52
CA LEU A 301 -3.59 -11.48 -21.35
C LEU A 301 -3.12 -12.29 -22.57
N ASP A 302 -4.06 -12.95 -23.26
CA ASP A 302 -3.79 -13.76 -24.43
C ASP A 302 -3.48 -12.91 -25.68
N LEU A 303 -4.15 -11.76 -25.84
CA LEU A 303 -3.81 -10.79 -26.89
C LEU A 303 -2.38 -10.26 -26.73
N VAL A 304 -1.97 -9.91 -25.51
CA VAL A 304 -0.59 -9.45 -25.23
C VAL A 304 0.44 -10.53 -25.57
N ALA A 305 0.17 -11.79 -25.21
CA ALA A 305 1.04 -12.91 -25.56
C ALA A 305 1.16 -13.12 -27.08
N ARG A 306 0.04 -13.02 -27.82
CA ARG A 306 0.02 -13.12 -29.29
C ARG A 306 0.76 -11.96 -29.96
N HIS A 307 0.61 -10.73 -29.45
CA HIS A 307 1.36 -9.56 -29.95
C HIS A 307 2.88 -9.74 -29.76
N ALA A 308 3.33 -10.19 -28.59
CA ALA A 308 4.75 -10.46 -28.33
C ALA A 308 5.32 -11.58 -29.23
N ALA A 309 4.54 -12.64 -29.48
CA ALA A 309 4.93 -13.72 -30.39
C ALA A 309 5.04 -13.24 -31.86
N ALA A 310 4.10 -12.40 -32.30
CA ALA A 310 4.12 -11.81 -33.64
C ALA A 310 5.29 -10.84 -33.83
N GLU A 311 5.62 -10.03 -32.82
CA GLU A 311 6.81 -9.17 -32.84
C GLU A 311 8.09 -10.01 -32.99
N ALA A 312 8.26 -11.04 -32.14
CA ALA A 312 9.42 -11.93 -32.19
C ALA A 312 9.58 -12.62 -33.55
N ALA A 313 8.49 -13.18 -34.10
CA ALA A 313 8.50 -13.81 -35.42
C ALA A 313 8.85 -12.81 -36.55
N THR A 314 8.46 -11.54 -36.43
CA THR A 314 8.78 -10.49 -37.39
C THR A 314 10.26 -10.11 -37.33
N VAL A 315 10.84 -10.01 -36.12
CA VAL A 315 12.28 -9.77 -35.93
C VAL A 315 13.11 -10.92 -36.50
N THR A 316 12.71 -12.18 -36.28
CA THR A 316 13.39 -13.36 -36.86
C THR A 316 13.28 -13.44 -38.39
N ARG A 317 12.29 -12.77 -39.01
CA ARG A 317 12.08 -12.77 -40.47
C ARG A 317 12.65 -11.55 -41.20
N ALA A 318 13.46 -10.72 -40.55
CA ALA A 318 14.21 -9.66 -41.20
C ALA A 318 15.29 -10.25 -42.14
N PRO A 319 15.32 -9.91 -43.45
CA PRO A 319 16.19 -10.59 -44.41
C PRO A 319 17.65 -10.18 -44.27
N ALA A 320 18.54 -11.18 -44.15
CA ALA A 320 19.99 -11.01 -44.14
C ALA A 320 20.54 -10.73 -45.56
N THR A 321 20.13 -9.63 -46.19
CA THR A 321 20.46 -9.28 -47.59
C THR A 321 21.18 -7.94 -47.74
N VAL A 322 22.22 -7.68 -46.94
CA VAL A 322 23.29 -6.77 -47.33
C VAL A 322 24.34 -7.57 -48.11
N ARG A 323 24.05 -7.83 -49.39
CA ARG A 323 24.95 -8.57 -50.29
C ARG A 323 26.23 -7.76 -50.51
N ALA A 324 27.37 -8.30 -50.07
CA ALA A 324 28.64 -7.58 -50.07
C ALA A 324 29.06 -7.11 -51.48
N ARG A 325 29.51 -5.86 -51.57
CA ARG A 325 30.10 -5.26 -52.77
C ARG A 325 31.62 -5.55 -52.75
N PRO A 326 32.21 -6.18 -53.78
CA PRO A 326 33.61 -6.59 -53.72
C PRO A 326 34.56 -5.39 -53.77
N ALA A 327 35.44 -5.28 -52.79
CA ALA A 327 36.48 -4.25 -52.75
C ALA A 327 37.72 -4.72 -53.54
N VAL A 328 38.05 -4.00 -54.62
CA VAL A 328 39.27 -4.26 -55.40
C VAL A 328 40.49 -3.81 -54.59
N ARG A 329 41.27 -4.76 -54.08
CA ARG A 329 42.60 -4.49 -53.52
C ARG A 329 43.59 -4.15 -54.65
N LYS A 330 44.13 -2.94 -54.65
CA LYS A 330 45.39 -2.62 -55.33
C LYS A 330 46.43 -2.27 -54.27
N ALA A 331 47.55 -2.98 -54.27
CA ALA A 331 48.65 -2.74 -53.34
C ALA A 331 49.67 -1.75 -53.94
N ALA A 332 50.20 -0.88 -53.09
CA ALA A 332 51.41 -0.09 -53.29
C ALA A 332 52.06 0.09 -51.90
N ALA A 333 53.38 0.31 -51.84
CA ALA A 333 54.18 0.18 -50.62
C ALA A 333 55.19 1.32 -50.43
N ALA A 334 55.95 1.22 -49.32
CA ALA A 334 57.15 1.97 -48.91
C ALA A 334 56.97 3.26 -48.08
N ALA A 335 57.92 3.46 -47.16
CA ALA A 335 58.15 4.58 -46.21
C ALA A 335 56.98 4.96 -45.25
N GLY A 336 57.13 5.10 -43.93
CA GLY A 336 58.25 4.80 -43.02
C GLY A 336 59.15 5.99 -42.67
N ILE A 337 59.04 6.53 -41.43
CA ILE A 337 60.11 7.15 -40.59
C ILE A 337 59.55 7.65 -39.22
N THR A 338 60.25 7.29 -38.14
CA THR A 338 60.34 7.84 -36.75
C THR A 338 59.12 8.35 -35.94
N ALA A 339 59.10 7.96 -34.65
CA ALA A 339 58.55 8.75 -33.53
C ALA A 339 59.64 9.64 -32.87
N PRO A 340 59.29 10.55 -31.95
CA PRO A 340 59.64 10.28 -30.53
C PRO A 340 58.58 10.79 -29.52
N ALA A 341 58.87 10.72 -28.21
CA ALA A 341 57.93 11.06 -27.13
C ALA A 341 58.55 11.80 -25.92
N SER A 342 57.77 12.69 -25.29
CA SER A 342 57.96 13.29 -23.95
C SER A 342 56.58 13.72 -23.40
N LYS A 343 56.12 13.32 -22.21
CA LYS A 343 56.47 13.74 -20.83
C LYS A 343 56.16 15.23 -20.53
N GLY A 344 55.21 15.51 -19.62
CA GLY A 344 54.74 16.88 -19.31
C GLY A 344 53.71 17.09 -18.17
N THR A 345 53.82 16.33 -17.07
CA THR A 345 53.39 16.60 -15.66
C THR A 345 52.30 17.65 -15.28
N VAL A 346 51.17 17.13 -14.75
CA VAL A 346 50.38 17.55 -13.54
C VAL A 346 50.42 19.01 -13.00
N ALA A 347 49.24 19.65 -12.84
CA ALA A 347 48.89 20.51 -11.68
C ALA A 347 47.38 20.81 -11.49
N LYS A 348 46.88 20.78 -10.24
CA LYS A 348 45.58 21.27 -9.70
C LYS A 348 45.64 21.11 -8.15
N PRO A 349 44.74 21.66 -7.30
CA PRO A 349 43.85 22.83 -7.39
C PRO A 349 44.14 23.89 -6.29
N SER A 350 43.35 24.97 -6.21
CA SER A 350 43.14 25.70 -4.94
C SER A 350 41.75 26.36 -4.88
N SER A 351 41.34 26.85 -3.70
CA SER A 351 39.99 27.31 -3.37
C SER A 351 39.94 28.78 -2.92
N GLY A 352 38.88 29.52 -3.29
CA GLY A 352 38.60 30.90 -2.85
C GLY A 352 37.25 31.04 -2.13
N ARG A 353 37.09 32.12 -1.33
CA ARG A 353 35.98 32.35 -0.39
C ARG A 353 35.37 33.74 -0.59
N ALA A 354 34.05 33.89 -0.45
CA ALA A 354 33.32 35.17 -0.43
C ALA A 354 33.61 35.97 0.88
N PRO A 355 33.18 37.25 1.12
CA PRO A 355 31.77 37.72 0.99
C PRO A 355 31.48 39.27 0.79
N VAL A 356 30.20 39.66 0.90
CA VAL A 356 29.59 40.99 1.24
C VAL A 356 29.48 42.13 0.18
N ALA A 357 28.24 42.57 -0.13
CA ALA A 357 27.78 44.00 -0.17
C ALA A 357 26.24 44.14 -0.37
N ARG A 358 25.67 45.32 -0.04
CA ARG A 358 24.24 45.78 -0.11
C ARG A 358 24.22 47.33 0.19
N PRO A 359 23.12 48.12 0.23
CA PRO A 359 21.75 48.03 -0.36
C PRO A 359 21.23 49.36 -1.03
N ALA A 360 20.05 49.31 -1.68
CA ALA A 360 19.03 50.39 -1.85
C ALA A 360 17.69 49.72 -2.26
N ALA A 361 16.45 50.09 -1.88
CA ALA A 361 15.74 51.37 -1.70
C ALA A 361 15.39 52.06 -3.04
N SER A 362 14.16 52.48 -3.37
CA SER A 362 12.83 52.41 -2.69
C SER A 362 11.74 52.03 -3.75
N ARG A 363 10.41 52.25 -3.69
CA ARG A 363 9.45 53.01 -2.86
C ARG A 363 8.02 52.41 -3.02
N SER A 364 6.98 52.98 -2.39
CA SER A 364 5.55 52.58 -2.56
C SER A 364 4.60 53.76 -2.27
N VAL A 365 3.48 53.87 -3.00
CA VAL A 365 2.32 54.76 -2.71
C VAL A 365 1.01 54.04 -3.14
N SER A 366 -0.16 54.51 -2.68
CA SER A 366 -1.44 53.79 -2.61
C SER A 366 -2.61 54.61 -3.22
N GLU A 367 -3.86 54.30 -2.81
CA GLU A 367 -5.09 55.12 -2.91
C GLU A 367 -5.87 54.99 -4.25
N ALA A 368 -7.15 54.60 -4.39
CA ALA A 368 -8.35 54.37 -3.54
C ALA A 368 -9.42 55.49 -3.54
N THR A 369 -10.64 55.17 -4.02
CA THR A 369 -11.87 56.00 -3.90
C THR A 369 -13.13 55.11 -4.05
N SER A 370 -14.34 55.65 -3.86
CA SER A 370 -15.53 54.93 -3.36
C SER A 370 -16.79 54.87 -4.25
N THR A 371 -17.78 54.12 -3.79
CA THR A 371 -19.16 53.86 -4.31
C THR A 371 -20.07 55.11 -4.43
N PRO A 372 -21.23 55.03 -5.12
CA PRO A 372 -22.49 54.66 -4.42
C PRO A 372 -23.52 53.77 -5.20
N ASP A 373 -24.37 53.08 -4.42
CA ASP A 373 -25.63 52.38 -4.78
C ASP A 373 -26.85 53.36 -4.72
N PRO A 374 -28.10 53.09 -5.22
CA PRO A 374 -29.04 51.98 -4.89
C PRO A 374 -29.80 51.40 -6.12
N VAL A 375 -30.81 50.49 -6.09
CA VAL A 375 -32.11 50.40 -5.33
C VAL A 375 -32.75 48.99 -5.51
N LEU A 376 -33.22 48.35 -4.41
CA LEU A 376 -34.34 47.34 -4.22
C LEU A 376 -34.58 46.19 -5.25
N GLU A 377 -35.32 45.09 -5.02
CA GLU A 377 -36.03 44.51 -3.86
C GLU A 377 -36.16 42.96 -4.00
N GLY A 378 -36.76 42.29 -3.01
CA GLY A 378 -37.26 40.91 -3.13
C GLY A 378 -36.43 39.86 -2.37
N GLY A 379 -37.06 39.11 -1.46
CA GLY A 379 -36.36 38.14 -0.60
C GLY A 379 -37.13 36.85 -0.37
N THR A 380 -36.49 35.91 0.33
CA THR A 380 -37.13 34.73 0.96
C THR A 380 -36.21 34.20 2.07
N VAL A 381 -36.78 33.62 3.13
CA VAL A 381 -36.05 33.25 4.36
C VAL A 381 -35.65 31.77 4.34
N ALA A 382 -34.42 31.46 4.78
CA ALA A 382 -33.91 30.11 4.98
C ALA A 382 -33.36 29.93 6.42
N PRO A 383 -33.42 28.70 6.99
CA PRO A 383 -33.00 28.45 8.37
C PRO A 383 -31.47 28.52 8.59
N PRO A 384 -31.00 28.70 9.84
CA PRO A 384 -29.59 28.95 10.14
C PRO A 384 -28.69 27.72 9.89
N ALA A 385 -27.52 27.97 9.32
CA ALA A 385 -26.50 26.95 9.06
C ALA A 385 -25.55 26.73 10.26
N GLU A 386 -25.03 25.50 10.38
CA GLU A 386 -24.05 25.12 11.40
C GLU A 386 -22.66 25.77 11.17
N PRO A 387 -21.87 26.04 12.22
CA PRO A 387 -20.62 26.79 12.10
C PRO A 387 -19.50 25.98 11.43
N THR A 388 -19.01 26.47 10.29
CA THR A 388 -17.87 25.90 9.58
C THR A 388 -16.55 26.13 10.32
N THR A 389 -15.73 25.08 10.45
CA THR A 389 -14.47 25.12 11.22
C THR A 389 -13.33 25.81 10.46
N ALA A 390 -13.16 27.11 10.71
CA ALA A 390 -12.14 27.93 10.05
C ALA A 390 -10.69 27.57 10.44
N ALA A 391 -9.94 26.96 9.51
CA ALA A 391 -8.53 26.64 9.70
C ALA A 391 -7.62 27.88 9.45
N VAL A 392 -7.08 28.46 10.53
CA VAL A 392 -6.19 29.64 10.46
C VAL A 392 -4.92 29.35 9.66
N ARG A 393 -4.66 30.14 8.61
CA ARG A 393 -3.48 30.00 7.75
C ARG A 393 -2.20 30.56 8.40
N LYS A 394 -1.05 30.04 7.95
CA LYS A 394 0.30 30.31 8.47
C LYS A 394 0.67 31.80 8.35
N GLY A 395 0.62 32.54 9.45
CA GLY A 395 1.10 33.93 9.52
C GLY A 395 0.25 34.90 10.37
N ALA A 396 -0.97 34.50 10.77
CA ALA A 396 -1.86 35.39 11.52
C ALA A 396 -1.34 35.74 12.94
N ALA A 397 -1.50 37.01 13.32
CA ALA A 397 -1.33 37.49 14.69
C ALA A 397 -2.71 37.79 15.30
N VAL A 398 -2.93 37.39 16.56
CA VAL A 398 -4.24 37.50 17.23
C VAL A 398 -4.26 38.70 18.18
N GLY A 399 -5.35 39.46 18.16
CA GLY A 399 -5.57 40.64 19.01
C GLY A 399 -5.80 40.32 20.49
N LYS A 400 -5.76 41.35 21.34
CA LYS A 400 -5.75 41.24 22.82
C LYS A 400 -7.01 40.67 23.49
N THR A 401 -8.07 40.36 22.74
CA THR A 401 -9.41 40.06 23.28
C THR A 401 -10.03 38.74 22.78
N ALA A 402 -9.26 37.87 22.11
CA ALA A 402 -9.76 36.57 21.67
C ALA A 402 -9.81 35.53 22.81
N ALA A 403 -11.00 34.98 23.08
CA ALA A 403 -11.18 33.78 23.90
C ALA A 403 -10.97 32.50 23.05
N VAL A 404 -10.65 31.37 23.69
CA VAL A 404 -10.44 30.07 23.04
C VAL A 404 -11.16 28.99 23.82
N GLU A 405 -12.03 28.22 23.15
CA GLU A 405 -12.82 27.15 23.77
C GLU A 405 -12.14 25.77 23.75
N LYS A 406 -12.75 24.80 24.44
CA LYS A 406 -12.25 23.42 24.59
C LYS A 406 -12.20 22.70 23.23
N GLY A 407 -10.99 22.38 22.77
CA GLY A 407 -10.76 21.42 21.67
C GLY A 407 -9.67 21.79 20.67
N ALA A 408 -9.20 23.04 20.65
CA ALA A 408 -8.26 23.52 19.64
C ALA A 408 -6.85 22.87 19.73
N ALA A 409 -6.42 22.23 18.64
CA ALA A 409 -5.11 21.58 18.54
C ALA A 409 -4.02 22.54 17.99
N VAL A 410 -3.09 22.97 18.86
CA VAL A 410 -2.00 23.90 18.51
C VAL A 410 -0.79 23.16 17.94
N ARG A 411 -0.27 23.60 16.78
CA ARG A 411 0.93 23.01 16.16
C ARG A 411 2.23 23.56 16.78
N LYS A 412 3.28 22.72 16.76
CA LYS A 412 4.51 22.77 17.59
C LYS A 412 5.46 23.99 17.40
N THR A 413 5.04 25.05 16.73
CA THR A 413 5.87 26.23 16.39
C THR A 413 5.16 27.58 16.60
N ALA A 414 4.09 27.62 17.41
CA ALA A 414 3.44 28.88 17.79
C ALA A 414 4.23 29.61 18.89
N ALA A 415 4.57 30.88 18.68
CA ALA A 415 5.29 31.70 19.66
C ALA A 415 4.32 32.39 20.64
N VAL A 416 4.35 31.99 21.92
CA VAL A 416 3.49 32.55 22.97
C VAL A 416 4.26 33.62 23.76
N ARG A 417 3.69 34.82 23.91
CA ARG A 417 4.27 35.88 24.75
C ARG A 417 4.00 35.63 26.24
N LYS A 418 4.90 36.10 27.10
CA LYS A 418 5.12 35.64 28.50
C LYS A 418 4.02 35.97 29.53
N THR A 419 2.80 36.33 29.11
CA THR A 419 1.70 36.79 29.97
C THR A 419 0.34 36.26 29.48
N ALA A 420 0.03 35.01 29.81
CA ALA A 420 -1.30 34.42 29.66
C ALA A 420 -1.56 33.47 30.84
N ALA A 421 -2.72 33.57 31.49
CA ALA A 421 -3.02 32.83 32.71
C ALA A 421 -3.54 31.41 32.40
N VAL A 422 -2.95 30.40 33.04
CA VAL A 422 -3.33 28.99 32.86
C VAL A 422 -4.06 28.49 34.11
N ARG A 423 -5.32 28.03 33.96
CA ARG A 423 -6.03 27.30 35.03
C ARG A 423 -5.66 25.81 35.00
N LYS A 424 -5.60 25.17 36.17
CA LYS A 424 -5.13 23.78 36.35
C LYS A 424 -6.04 22.77 35.63
N THR A 425 -5.53 22.13 34.57
CA THR A 425 -5.23 20.68 34.48
C THR A 425 -4.90 20.29 33.03
N ALA A 426 -3.67 19.86 32.77
CA ALA A 426 -3.27 19.26 31.49
C ALA A 426 -2.24 18.17 31.75
N ILE A 427 -2.45 16.97 31.20
CA ILE A 427 -1.60 15.79 31.45
C ILE A 427 -0.64 15.61 30.28
N THR A 428 0.66 15.64 30.55
CA THR A 428 1.72 15.36 29.57
C THR A 428 2.25 13.93 29.75
N ARG A 429 2.39 13.17 28.65
CA ARG A 429 3.11 11.88 28.67
C ARG A 429 4.57 12.08 28.23
N LYS A 430 5.49 11.41 28.94
CA LYS A 430 6.96 11.51 28.81
C LYS A 430 7.46 10.94 27.48
N GLY A 431 8.55 11.51 26.94
CA GLY A 431 9.26 10.89 25.80
C GLY A 431 10.24 11.77 25.02
N SER A 432 11.20 12.45 25.66
CA SER A 432 12.31 13.10 24.94
C SER A 432 13.55 13.33 25.82
N THR A 433 14.70 12.79 25.42
CA THR A 433 16.03 13.15 25.94
C THR A 433 16.51 14.48 25.35
N ALA A 434 17.18 15.29 26.15
CA ALA A 434 17.96 16.44 25.68
C ALA A 434 19.25 16.56 26.51
N GLN A 435 20.36 16.89 25.87
CA GLN A 435 21.62 17.22 26.52
C GLN A 435 21.61 18.68 26.98
N THR A 436 22.29 19.01 28.07
CA THR A 436 22.54 20.39 28.51
C THR A 436 23.98 20.57 28.97
N THR A 437 24.61 21.66 28.51
CA THR A 437 26.02 22.00 28.74
C THR A 437 26.14 23.29 29.56
N GLY A 438 26.75 23.19 30.76
CA GLY A 438 27.10 24.35 31.60
C GLY A 438 25.91 25.08 32.26
N THR A 439 26.10 25.99 33.23
CA THR A 439 27.34 26.39 33.94
C THR A 439 26.99 27.04 35.29
N THR A 440 27.99 27.39 36.13
CA THR A 440 27.91 28.01 37.49
C THR A 440 27.47 27.06 38.62
N LYS A 441 28.13 26.95 39.79
CA LYS A 441 28.65 27.91 40.82
C LYS A 441 27.52 28.53 41.67
N THR A 442 27.50 28.49 43.02
CA THR A 442 28.47 27.95 44.02
C THR A 442 27.77 27.64 45.38
N ALA A 443 28.50 27.00 46.31
CA ALA A 443 28.19 26.75 47.74
C ALA A 443 27.07 25.71 48.06
N GLY A 444 27.15 24.94 49.16
CA GLY A 444 28.30 24.73 50.08
C GLY A 444 27.99 23.94 51.37
N LYS A 445 29.01 23.24 51.91
CA LYS A 445 29.14 22.65 53.27
C LYS A 445 28.29 21.41 53.70
N THR A 446 29.01 20.30 53.98
CA THR A 446 28.91 19.38 55.17
C THR A 446 27.60 18.58 55.45
N THR A 447 27.60 17.33 55.98
CA THR A 447 28.67 16.41 56.48
C THR A 447 28.20 14.95 56.56
N GLY A 448 29.12 13.98 56.32
CA GLY A 448 29.04 12.59 56.83
C GLY A 448 28.05 11.63 56.13
N LYS A 449 28.16 10.30 56.30
CA LYS A 449 29.26 9.48 56.88
C LYS A 449 29.12 8.02 56.36
N GLN A 450 30.19 7.46 55.78
CA GLN A 450 30.29 6.04 55.37
C GLN A 450 30.71 5.18 56.59
N PRO A 451 30.44 3.86 56.60
CA PRO A 451 31.44 2.92 56.07
C PRO A 451 30.89 1.67 55.32
N ASP A 452 31.77 1.10 54.51
CA ASP A 452 31.75 -0.23 53.86
C ASP A 452 32.57 -1.26 54.69
N PRO A 453 32.88 -2.50 54.24
CA PRO A 453 32.07 -3.53 53.55
C PRO A 453 32.29 -4.97 54.12
N ALA A 454 31.46 -5.95 53.72
CA ALA A 454 31.77 -7.40 53.71
C ALA A 454 30.67 -8.18 52.98
N ALA A 455 30.87 -9.37 52.37
CA ALA A 455 32.05 -10.03 51.79
C ALA A 455 31.56 -11.16 50.84
N ALA A 456 32.41 -11.66 49.93
CA ALA A 456 32.09 -12.81 49.07
C ALA A 456 32.57 -14.14 49.67
N PRO A 457 32.09 -15.29 49.14
CA PRO A 457 33.06 -16.23 48.55
C PRO A 457 32.63 -16.75 47.15
N ALA A 458 33.45 -17.60 46.52
CA ALA A 458 33.29 -18.04 45.12
C ALA A 458 33.85 -19.45 44.85
N ARG A 459 33.57 -19.99 43.65
CA ARG A 459 34.16 -21.20 43.00
C ARG A 459 33.74 -22.58 43.59
N ALA A 460 33.73 -23.71 42.86
CA ALA A 460 33.71 -23.95 41.39
C ALA A 460 33.03 -25.32 41.05
N PRO A 461 33.47 -26.23 40.13
CA PRO A 461 32.54 -26.81 39.13
C PRO A 461 32.55 -28.35 39.00
N SER A 462 32.12 -28.86 37.83
CA SER A 462 31.96 -30.28 37.39
C SER A 462 30.54 -30.85 37.63
N SER A 463 30.08 -31.87 36.90
CA SER A 463 30.79 -32.79 36.00
C SER A 463 30.04 -33.08 34.68
N ARG A 464 30.67 -33.84 33.78
CA ARG A 464 30.20 -34.16 32.42
C ARG A 464 30.08 -35.68 32.29
N THR A 465 28.90 -36.21 32.05
CA THR A 465 28.66 -37.65 31.81
C THR A 465 28.08 -37.88 30.40
N LYS A 466 28.24 -39.09 29.86
CA LYS A 466 28.20 -39.41 28.42
C LYS A 466 27.59 -40.81 28.22
N VAL A 467 27.19 -41.14 26.97
CA VAL A 467 26.81 -42.50 26.46
C VAL A 467 25.37 -42.92 26.85
N PRO A 468 24.63 -43.72 26.04
CA PRO A 468 24.88 -44.26 24.69
C PRO A 468 23.98 -43.66 23.58
N ALA A 469 24.20 -44.10 22.33
CA ALA A 469 23.31 -43.88 21.19
C ALA A 469 22.39 -45.10 20.95
N ALA A 470 21.22 -44.88 20.35
CA ALA A 470 20.27 -45.94 20.00
C ALA A 470 20.04 -46.07 18.47
N THR A 471 20.35 -47.27 18.00
CA THR A 471 20.08 -47.98 16.73
C THR A 471 19.03 -47.40 15.75
N LYS A 472 19.39 -47.36 14.45
CA LYS A 472 18.43 -47.18 13.33
C LYS A 472 17.44 -48.37 13.24
N PRO A 473 16.13 -48.14 12.99
CA PRO A 473 15.28 -49.17 12.39
C PRO A 473 15.59 -49.33 10.89
N ALA A 474 15.36 -50.53 10.36
CA ALA A 474 15.67 -50.90 8.98
C ALA A 474 14.54 -50.55 7.99
N ARG A 475 14.89 -50.50 6.70
CA ARG A 475 13.98 -50.25 5.57
C ARG A 475 13.41 -51.59 5.07
N PRO A 476 12.08 -51.80 5.00
CA PRO A 476 11.52 -53.00 4.40
C PRO A 476 11.81 -53.04 2.88
N ALA A 477 12.05 -54.24 2.35
CA ALA A 477 12.35 -54.45 0.94
C ALA A 477 11.07 -54.61 0.10
N LYS A 478 11.21 -54.47 -1.23
CA LYS A 478 10.16 -54.89 -2.17
C LYS A 478 9.99 -56.41 -2.08
N ALA A 479 8.74 -56.87 -1.97
CA ALA A 479 8.36 -58.21 -2.42
C ALA A 479 7.77 -58.10 -3.83
N VAL A 480 8.07 -59.06 -4.69
CA VAL A 480 7.45 -59.21 -6.01
C VAL A 480 6.81 -60.59 -6.08
N LYS A 481 5.49 -60.62 -6.18
CA LYS A 481 4.69 -61.64 -6.87
C LYS A 481 3.27 -61.10 -7.07
#